data_AF-A0A9D7S292-F1
#
_entry.id   AF-A0A9D7S292-F1
#
_cell.length_a   1.000
_cell.length_b   1.000
_cell.length_c   1.000
_cell.angle_alpha   90.00
_cell.angle_beta   90.00
_cell.angle_gamma   90.00
#
_symmetry.space_group_name_H-M   'P 1'
#
loop_
_entity.id
_entity.type
_entity.pdbx_description
1 polymer ?
#
loop_
_entity_poly.entity_id
_entity_poly.type
_entity_poly.pdbx_seq_one_letter_code
_entity_poly.pdbx_strand_id
1 'polypeptide(L)'
;MTDNPMYHAGMRQLQDIRETRALADRLEQVIVRSAFTEEDRAFIQGCSMFFIATADAQGQPDCSYKGGLPGFVRVLDEHTLAIPDYDGNGMYRSWGNVLVNPQVGLLFLDFERPKRLRVNGVATVGEDDPLRSEFPGSVFIVRVNAMRIFPNCPRYLHQMQLVEPSVHAPRPDYTPPVPTWKTFEAFRDALPARDRGAG
;
A
#
# COMPACT_ATOMS: atom_id res chain seq x y z
N MET A 1 8.68 -21.60 -15.25
CA MET A 1 7.22 -21.31 -15.30
C MET A 1 6.77 -21.07 -13.87
N THR A 2 6.42 -19.84 -13.53
CA THR A 2 5.98 -19.49 -12.17
C THR A 2 4.59 -20.08 -11.93
N ASP A 3 4.51 -21.02 -10.99
CA ASP A 3 3.33 -21.80 -10.65
C ASP A 3 2.33 -21.00 -9.79
N ASN A 4 1.99 -19.78 -10.24
CA ASN A 4 1.06 -18.90 -9.56
C ASN A 4 0.12 -18.28 -10.60
N PRO A 5 -1.02 -18.93 -10.91
CA PRO A 5 -2.02 -18.39 -11.82
C PRO A 5 -2.73 -17.17 -11.21
N MET A 6 -3.27 -16.27 -12.05
CA MET A 6 -4.09 -15.14 -11.59
C MET A 6 -5.32 -15.62 -10.80
N TYR A 7 -5.88 -16.76 -11.18
CA TYR A 7 -7.08 -17.34 -10.59
C TYR A 7 -6.79 -18.74 -10.03
N HIS A 8 -6.85 -18.89 -8.71
CA HIS A 8 -6.72 -20.18 -8.02
C HIS A 8 -8.01 -21.01 -8.07
N ALA A 9 -7.97 -22.27 -7.61
CA ALA A 9 -9.09 -23.21 -7.67
C ALA A 9 -10.42 -22.67 -7.10
N GLY A 10 -10.39 -22.08 -5.90
CA GLY A 10 -11.59 -21.43 -5.32
C GLY A 10 -12.18 -20.30 -6.18
N MET A 11 -11.36 -19.46 -6.82
CA MET A 11 -11.84 -18.44 -7.77
C MET A 11 -12.46 -19.10 -9.00
N ARG A 12 -11.81 -20.14 -9.54
CA ARG A 12 -12.31 -20.89 -10.69
C ARG A 12 -13.65 -21.57 -10.40
N GLN A 13 -13.81 -22.17 -9.23
CA GLN A 13 -15.08 -22.76 -8.78
C GLN A 13 -16.21 -21.71 -8.80
N LEU A 14 -15.98 -20.53 -8.21
CA LEU A 14 -16.98 -19.45 -8.23
C LEU A 14 -17.25 -18.94 -9.64
N GLN A 15 -16.22 -18.83 -10.48
CA GLN A 15 -16.38 -18.41 -11.86
C GLN A 15 -17.22 -19.40 -12.66
N ASP A 16 -17.02 -20.71 -12.45
CA ASP A 16 -17.77 -21.77 -13.14
C ASP A 16 -19.23 -21.79 -12.71
N ILE A 17 -19.50 -21.75 -11.40
CA ILE A 17 -20.86 -21.71 -10.84
C ILE A 17 -21.64 -20.48 -11.32
N ARG A 18 -20.94 -19.39 -11.64
CA ARG A 18 -21.53 -18.14 -12.12
C ARG A 18 -21.40 -17.95 -13.63
N GLU A 19 -20.90 -18.95 -14.36
CA GLU A 19 -20.71 -18.90 -15.81
C GLU A 19 -19.86 -17.70 -16.29
N THR A 20 -18.91 -17.27 -15.47
CA THR A 20 -18.04 -16.10 -15.70
C THR A 20 -16.59 -16.44 -16.04
N ARG A 21 -16.23 -17.73 -16.16
CA ARG A 21 -14.84 -18.13 -16.45
C ARG A 21 -14.29 -17.48 -17.72
N ALA A 22 -15.02 -17.52 -18.82
CA ALA A 22 -14.59 -16.90 -20.08
C ALA A 22 -14.41 -15.38 -19.96
N LEU A 23 -15.24 -14.71 -19.15
CA LEU A 23 -15.08 -13.29 -18.85
C LEU A 23 -13.81 -13.03 -18.03
N ALA A 24 -13.56 -13.84 -17.01
CA ALA A 24 -12.35 -13.75 -16.18
C ALA A 24 -11.08 -13.96 -17.03
N ASP A 25 -11.07 -14.97 -17.90
CA ASP A 25 -9.95 -15.23 -18.80
C ASP A 25 -9.71 -14.05 -19.76
N ARG A 26 -10.79 -13.44 -20.28
CA ARG A 26 -10.67 -12.24 -21.12
C ARG A 26 -10.15 -11.03 -20.34
N LEU A 27 -10.54 -10.86 -19.07
CA LEU A 27 -10.00 -9.80 -18.23
C LEU A 27 -8.50 -10.00 -18.00
N GLU A 28 -8.07 -11.21 -17.63
CA GLU A 28 -6.65 -11.53 -17.47
C GLU A 28 -5.84 -11.17 -18.72
N GLN A 29 -6.33 -11.55 -19.91
CA GLN A 29 -5.66 -11.27 -21.19
C GLN A 29 -5.54 -9.77 -21.52
N VAL A 30 -6.51 -8.95 -21.13
CA VAL A 30 -6.64 -7.57 -21.63
C VAL A 30 -6.15 -6.52 -20.62
N ILE A 31 -6.34 -6.76 -19.33
CA ILE A 31 -6.13 -5.72 -18.31
C ILE A 31 -5.02 -6.05 -17.31
N VAL A 32 -4.56 -7.30 -17.23
CA VAL A 32 -3.47 -7.68 -16.32
C VAL A 32 -2.13 -7.48 -16.99
N ARG A 33 -1.22 -6.81 -16.30
CA ARG A 33 0.11 -6.44 -16.78
C ARG A 33 1.14 -6.78 -15.70
N SER A 34 2.40 -6.94 -16.08
CA SER A 34 3.52 -7.05 -15.13
C SER A 34 4.36 -5.78 -15.06
N ALA A 35 4.27 -4.89 -16.05
CA ALA A 35 4.99 -3.63 -16.11
C ALA A 35 4.06 -2.42 -15.89
N PHE A 36 4.51 -1.44 -15.13
CA PHE A 36 3.86 -0.14 -14.95
C PHE A 36 3.90 0.64 -16.25
N THR A 37 2.77 1.22 -16.62
CA THR A 37 2.70 2.25 -17.66
C THR A 37 2.95 3.63 -17.06
N GLU A 38 3.21 4.63 -17.91
CA GLU A 38 3.31 6.02 -17.46
C GLU A 38 2.00 6.53 -16.82
N GLU A 39 0.85 6.02 -17.28
CA GLU A 39 -0.45 6.33 -16.65
C GLU A 39 -0.56 5.74 -15.25
N ASP A 40 -0.05 4.51 -15.04
CA ASP A 40 -0.02 3.89 -13.71
C ASP A 40 0.91 4.68 -12.77
N ARG A 41 2.09 5.10 -13.26
CA ARG A 41 3.03 5.96 -12.52
C ARG A 41 2.40 7.28 -12.10
N ALA A 42 1.80 8.01 -13.04
CA ALA A 42 1.14 9.27 -12.76
C ALA A 42 -0.01 9.09 -11.76
N PHE A 43 -0.79 8.02 -11.90
CA PHE A 43 -1.90 7.71 -10.99
C PHE A 43 -1.42 7.41 -9.57
N ILE A 44 -0.47 6.48 -9.41
CA ILE A 44 0.08 6.08 -8.11
C ILE A 44 0.72 7.28 -7.40
N GLN A 45 1.53 8.05 -8.12
CA GLN A 45 2.19 9.24 -7.55
C GLN A 45 1.21 10.37 -7.25
N GLY A 46 0.03 10.40 -7.88
CA GLY A 46 -1.03 11.35 -7.56
C GLY A 46 -1.81 11.00 -6.29
N CYS A 47 -1.79 9.74 -5.84
CA CYS A 47 -2.51 9.30 -4.66
C CYS A 47 -1.87 9.82 -3.36
N SER A 48 -2.70 10.32 -2.44
CA SER A 48 -2.32 10.64 -1.05
C SER A 48 -2.53 9.48 -0.08
N MET A 49 -3.07 8.36 -0.56
CA MET A 49 -3.29 7.15 0.23
C MET A 49 -3.40 5.89 -0.63
N PHE A 50 -3.21 4.74 0.01
CA PHE A 50 -3.58 3.44 -0.53
C PHE A 50 -3.91 2.46 0.61
N PHE A 51 -4.50 1.32 0.25
CA PHE A 51 -4.68 0.20 1.17
C PHE A 51 -3.71 -0.92 0.82
N ILE A 52 -3.17 -1.59 1.84
CA ILE A 52 -2.30 -2.75 1.68
C ILE A 52 -2.86 -3.95 2.44
N ALA A 53 -2.97 -5.06 1.74
CA ALA A 53 -3.22 -6.38 2.30
C ALA A 53 -1.90 -7.13 2.43
N THR A 54 -1.66 -7.68 3.62
CA THR A 54 -0.54 -8.55 3.95
C THR A 54 -1.09 -9.76 4.72
N ALA A 55 -0.29 -10.80 4.88
CA ALA A 55 -0.63 -11.90 5.77
C ALA A 55 0.62 -12.40 6.49
N ASP A 56 0.46 -12.96 7.68
CA ASP A 56 1.56 -13.63 8.37
C ASP A 56 1.93 -14.97 7.69
N ALA A 57 2.86 -15.71 8.29
CA ALA A 57 3.29 -17.03 7.78
C ALA A 57 2.19 -18.11 7.86
N GLN A 58 1.17 -17.91 8.69
CA GLN A 58 0.02 -18.80 8.84
C GLN A 58 -1.15 -18.41 7.91
N GLY A 59 -1.00 -17.32 7.15
CA GLY A 59 -2.01 -16.80 6.25
C GLY A 59 -3.08 -15.95 6.95
N GLN A 60 -2.87 -15.50 8.20
CA GLN A 60 -3.80 -14.58 8.86
C GLN A 60 -3.67 -13.19 8.23
N PRO A 61 -4.77 -12.59 7.76
CA PRO A 61 -4.70 -11.37 6.99
C PRO A 61 -4.64 -10.12 7.87
N ASP A 62 -3.93 -9.12 7.37
CA ASP A 62 -3.99 -7.73 7.83
C ASP A 62 -4.26 -6.80 6.66
N CYS A 63 -5.13 -5.81 6.88
CA CYS A 63 -5.39 -4.74 5.94
C CYS A 63 -5.09 -3.41 6.61
N SER A 64 -4.25 -2.59 5.99
CA SER A 64 -3.84 -1.30 6.55
C SER A 64 -4.04 -0.18 5.54
N TYR A 65 -4.44 0.99 6.06
CA TYR A 65 -4.36 2.26 5.35
C TYR A 65 -2.93 2.81 5.46
N LYS A 66 -2.39 3.30 4.34
CA LYS A 66 -1.12 4.03 4.30
C LYS A 66 -1.37 5.38 3.64
N GLY A 67 -1.04 6.46 4.36
CA GLY A 67 -1.31 7.83 3.94
C GLY A 67 -0.03 8.67 3.89
N GLY A 68 -0.05 9.68 3.02
CA GLY A 68 1.00 10.67 2.85
C GLY A 68 0.51 11.82 1.98
N LEU A 69 1.43 12.68 1.53
CA LEU A 69 1.13 13.64 0.47
C LEU A 69 1.31 13.00 -0.91
N PRO A 70 0.65 13.50 -1.97
CA PRO A 70 0.93 13.07 -3.33
C PRO A 70 2.44 13.02 -3.60
N GLY A 71 2.91 11.92 -4.19
CA GLY A 71 4.31 11.62 -4.43
C GLY A 71 4.99 10.80 -3.33
N PHE A 72 4.30 10.48 -2.23
CA PHE A 72 4.87 9.64 -1.17
C PHE A 72 5.11 8.19 -1.60
N VAL A 73 4.33 7.67 -2.56
CA VAL A 73 4.67 6.42 -3.25
C VAL A 73 5.29 6.79 -4.58
N ARG A 74 6.46 6.22 -4.88
CA ARG A 74 7.15 6.44 -6.16
C ARG A 74 7.20 5.13 -6.94
N VAL A 75 6.90 5.19 -8.23
CA VAL A 75 7.29 4.13 -9.15
C VAL A 75 8.76 4.39 -9.50
N LEU A 76 9.66 3.42 -9.37
CA LEU A 76 11.08 3.63 -9.68
C LEU A 76 11.39 3.24 -11.12
N ASP A 77 10.81 2.13 -11.57
CA ASP A 77 11.00 1.55 -12.90
C ASP A 77 9.74 0.81 -13.34
N GLU A 78 9.82 -0.01 -14.38
CA GLU A 78 8.67 -0.77 -14.90
C GLU A 78 8.08 -1.76 -13.89
N HIS A 79 8.80 -2.14 -12.82
CA HIS A 79 8.36 -3.18 -11.89
C HIS A 79 8.44 -2.78 -10.41
N THR A 80 9.11 -1.69 -10.06
CA THR A 80 9.43 -1.40 -8.66
C THR A 80 8.66 -0.19 -8.13
N LEU A 81 8.00 -0.36 -6.98
CA LEU A 81 7.51 0.75 -6.14
C LEU A 81 8.46 0.99 -4.96
N ALA A 82 8.59 2.24 -4.54
CA ALA A 82 9.15 2.64 -3.24
C ALA A 82 8.07 3.31 -2.38
N ILE A 83 7.97 2.85 -1.14
CA ILE A 83 6.97 3.31 -0.17
C ILE A 83 7.72 3.61 1.14
N PRO A 84 7.68 4.84 1.67
CA PRO A 84 8.24 5.14 2.98
C PRO A 84 7.34 4.58 4.08
N ASP A 85 7.96 4.02 5.11
CA ASP A 85 7.30 3.89 6.41
C ASP A 85 7.46 5.19 7.20
N TYR A 86 6.39 5.59 7.88
CA TYR A 86 6.37 6.75 8.77
C TYR A 86 6.10 6.27 10.20
N ASP A 87 6.59 7.03 11.19
CA ASP A 87 6.38 6.69 12.60
C ASP A 87 4.89 6.53 12.91
N GLY A 88 4.56 5.45 13.61
CA GLY A 88 3.20 5.00 13.85
C GLY A 88 2.98 4.48 15.27
N ASN A 89 2.05 3.53 15.42
CA ASN A 89 1.68 2.95 16.71
C ASN A 89 2.58 1.79 17.18
N GLY A 90 3.64 1.46 16.43
CA GLY A 90 4.57 0.39 16.78
C GLY A 90 4.04 -1.04 16.61
N MET A 91 2.80 -1.24 16.13
CA MET A 91 2.26 -2.60 15.95
C MET A 91 2.90 -3.34 14.76
N TYR A 92 3.47 -2.60 13.79
CA TYR A 92 4.13 -3.13 12.60
C TYR A 92 3.39 -4.26 11.88
N ARG A 93 2.05 -4.26 11.88
CA ARG A 93 1.24 -5.33 11.28
C ARG A 93 1.61 -5.59 9.82
N SER A 94 1.65 -4.55 8.98
CA SER A 94 1.97 -4.73 7.56
C SER A 94 3.43 -5.16 7.34
N TRP A 95 4.39 -4.46 7.95
CA TRP A 95 5.80 -4.64 7.63
C TRP A 95 6.44 -5.82 8.37
N GLY A 96 5.97 -6.11 9.58
CA GLY A 96 6.30 -7.35 10.29
C GLY A 96 5.82 -8.58 9.54
N ASN A 97 4.62 -8.53 8.95
CA ASN A 97 4.14 -9.60 8.05
C ASN A 97 5.07 -9.77 6.84
N VAL A 98 5.51 -8.66 6.21
CA VAL A 98 6.44 -8.71 5.06
C VAL A 98 7.76 -9.44 5.39
N LEU A 99 8.25 -9.37 6.62
CA LEU A 99 9.48 -10.07 7.03
C LEU A 99 9.34 -11.59 7.04
N VAL A 100 8.13 -12.13 7.23
CA VAL A 100 7.87 -13.57 7.28
C VAL A 100 7.10 -14.09 6.07
N ASN A 101 6.43 -13.19 5.34
CA ASN A 101 5.67 -13.46 4.13
C ASN A 101 5.67 -12.19 3.25
N PRO A 102 6.50 -12.15 2.19
CA PRO A 102 6.70 -10.93 1.42
C PRO A 102 5.57 -10.63 0.42
N GLN A 103 4.53 -11.47 0.34
CA GLN A 103 3.44 -11.28 -0.62
C GLN A 103 2.51 -10.14 -0.16
N VAL A 104 2.33 -9.14 -1.02
CA VAL A 104 1.49 -7.98 -0.74
C VAL A 104 0.47 -7.72 -1.85
N GLY A 105 -0.69 -7.20 -1.47
CA GLY A 105 -1.69 -6.66 -2.38
C GLY A 105 -1.95 -5.20 -2.06
N LEU A 106 -1.69 -4.30 -3.00
CA LEU A 106 -1.93 -2.86 -2.87
C LEU A 106 -3.18 -2.47 -3.66
N LEU A 107 -3.96 -1.55 -3.11
CA LEU A 107 -5.14 -0.96 -3.73
C LEU A 107 -5.03 0.56 -3.68
N PHE A 108 -4.79 1.16 -4.84
CA PHE A 108 -4.81 2.60 -5.07
C PHE A 108 -6.19 3.03 -5.57
N LEU A 109 -6.66 4.17 -5.06
CA LEU A 109 -8.01 4.69 -5.31
C LEU A 109 -7.95 6.20 -5.55
N ASP A 110 -8.75 6.66 -6.50
CA ASP A 110 -9.16 8.06 -6.64
C ASP A 110 -10.67 8.10 -6.49
N PHE A 111 -11.12 8.82 -5.47
CA PHE A 111 -12.54 8.96 -5.12
C PHE A 111 -13.18 10.20 -5.74
N GLU A 112 -12.40 11.18 -6.19
CA GLU A 112 -12.92 12.37 -6.86
C GLU A 112 -13.16 12.10 -8.34
N ARG A 113 -12.23 11.34 -8.95
CA ARG A 113 -12.33 10.80 -10.31
C ARG A 113 -12.27 9.28 -10.21
N PRO A 114 -13.41 8.60 -9.93
CA PRO A 114 -13.49 7.18 -9.65
C PRO A 114 -12.57 6.30 -10.50
N LYS A 115 -11.42 5.94 -9.94
CA LYS A 115 -10.40 5.11 -10.56
C LYS A 115 -9.78 4.22 -9.50
N ARG A 116 -9.41 3.01 -9.88
CA ARG A 116 -8.69 2.08 -9.01
C ARG A 116 -7.63 1.31 -9.77
N LEU A 117 -6.53 1.05 -9.09
CA LEU A 117 -5.44 0.22 -9.57
C LEU A 117 -5.03 -0.75 -8.46
N ARG A 118 -4.92 -2.03 -8.80
CA ARG A 118 -4.36 -3.05 -7.92
C ARG A 118 -2.95 -3.38 -8.36
N VAL A 119 -2.07 -3.53 -7.39
CA VAL A 119 -0.70 -3.99 -7.58
C VAL A 119 -0.46 -5.12 -6.61
N ASN A 120 -0.24 -6.33 -7.11
CA ASN A 120 0.18 -7.46 -6.29
C ASN A 120 1.68 -7.71 -6.55
N GLY A 121 2.44 -7.94 -5.50
CA GLY A 121 3.88 -8.03 -5.62
C GLY A 121 4.57 -8.65 -4.42
N VAL A 122 5.90 -8.62 -4.48
CA VAL A 122 6.79 -9.10 -3.43
C VAL A 122 7.46 -7.88 -2.79
N ALA A 123 7.22 -7.67 -1.50
CA ALA A 123 7.76 -6.55 -0.74
C ALA A 123 9.06 -6.92 -0.01
N THR A 124 9.92 -5.92 0.19
CA THR A 124 11.14 -6.01 1.00
C THR A 124 11.29 -4.73 1.82
N VAL A 125 11.78 -4.87 3.06
CA VAL A 125 12.06 -3.74 3.96
C VAL A 125 13.54 -3.41 3.87
N GLY A 126 13.88 -2.15 3.59
CA GLY A 126 15.25 -1.64 3.53
C GLY A 126 15.48 -0.50 4.52
N GLU A 127 16.18 -0.80 5.61
CA GLU A 127 16.53 0.21 6.65
C GLU A 127 17.51 1.26 6.12
N ASP A 128 18.51 0.84 5.34
CA ASP A 128 19.56 1.69 4.76
C ASP A 128 19.32 2.00 3.26
N ASP A 129 18.05 2.08 2.84
CA ASP A 129 17.74 2.41 1.44
C ASP A 129 18.15 3.86 1.12
N PRO A 130 18.84 4.13 -0.01
CA PRO A 130 19.28 5.48 -0.37
C PRO A 130 18.12 6.47 -0.54
N LEU A 131 16.91 6.00 -0.88
CA LEU A 131 15.75 6.87 -0.99
C LEU A 131 15.23 7.37 0.37
N ARG A 132 15.65 6.77 1.49
CA ARG A 132 15.15 7.15 2.83
C ARG A 132 15.34 8.63 3.12
N SER A 133 16.48 9.21 2.73
CA SER A 133 16.75 10.65 2.90
C SER A 133 15.90 11.54 1.99
N GLU A 134 15.32 11.00 0.92
CA GLU A 134 14.46 11.74 -0.01
C GLU A 134 12.99 11.80 0.44
N PHE A 135 12.61 11.00 1.44
CA PHE A 135 11.28 10.99 2.03
C PHE A 135 11.32 11.57 3.45
N PRO A 136 10.87 12.83 3.65
CA PRO A 136 10.83 13.45 4.97
C PRO A 136 10.11 12.57 5.99
N GLY A 137 10.71 12.39 7.17
CA GLY A 137 10.13 11.58 8.25
C GLY A 137 10.10 10.07 8.00
N SER A 138 10.72 9.57 6.93
CA SER A 138 10.80 8.14 6.66
C SER A 138 11.66 7.41 7.69
N VAL A 139 11.12 6.33 8.26
CA VAL A 139 11.85 5.44 9.17
C VAL A 139 12.70 4.46 8.35
N PHE A 140 12.11 3.87 7.32
CA PHE A 140 12.75 3.00 6.32
C PHE A 140 11.94 2.99 5.02
N ILE A 141 12.47 2.36 3.98
CA ILE A 141 11.79 2.22 2.68
C ILE A 141 11.35 0.77 2.48
N VAL A 142 10.13 0.60 2.00
CA VAL A 142 9.61 -0.66 1.50
C VAL A 142 9.65 -0.63 -0.02
N ARG A 143 10.36 -1.58 -0.62
CA ARG A 143 10.33 -1.81 -2.07
C ARG A 143 9.34 -2.91 -2.40
N VAL A 144 8.49 -2.69 -3.40
CA VAL A 144 7.58 -3.72 -3.91
C VAL A 144 7.92 -4.01 -5.36
N ASN A 145 8.34 -5.24 -5.65
CA ASN A 145 8.44 -5.77 -7.00
C ASN A 145 7.03 -6.21 -7.46
N ALA A 146 6.43 -5.44 -8.35
CA ALA A 146 5.11 -5.67 -8.91
C ALA A 146 5.13 -6.90 -9.82
N MET A 147 4.25 -7.86 -9.52
CA MET A 147 4.07 -9.09 -10.29
C MET A 147 2.81 -9.04 -11.13
N ARG A 148 1.75 -8.37 -10.62
CA ARG A 148 0.48 -8.19 -11.33
C ARG A 148 -0.08 -6.80 -11.06
N ILE A 149 -0.31 -6.06 -12.12
CA ILE A 149 -0.89 -4.72 -12.13
C ILE A 149 -2.18 -4.81 -12.93
N PHE A 150 -3.31 -4.44 -12.34
CA PHE A 150 -4.58 -4.51 -13.04
C PHE A 150 -5.60 -3.49 -12.52
N PRO A 151 -6.28 -2.76 -13.40
CA PRO A 151 -7.41 -1.93 -13.03
C PRO A 151 -8.64 -2.81 -12.76
N ASN A 152 -9.67 -2.23 -12.16
CA ASN A 152 -11.00 -2.85 -12.16
C ASN A 152 -12.07 -1.77 -12.35
N CYS A 153 -13.24 -2.13 -12.89
CA CYS A 153 -14.35 -1.21 -13.19
C CYS A 153 -14.70 -0.30 -11.98
N PRO A 154 -14.80 1.04 -12.14
CA PRO A 154 -15.05 1.95 -11.02
C PRO A 154 -16.53 2.03 -10.58
N ARG A 155 -17.42 1.21 -11.16
CA ARG A 155 -18.90 1.28 -11.00
C ARG A 155 -19.43 1.45 -9.57
N TYR A 156 -18.71 0.99 -8.55
CA TYR A 156 -19.12 1.06 -7.14
C TYR A 156 -18.17 1.84 -6.24
N LEU A 157 -17.26 2.63 -6.81
CA LEU A 157 -16.47 3.58 -6.04
C LEU A 157 -17.36 4.79 -5.74
N HIS A 158 -17.62 5.03 -4.46
CA HIS A 158 -18.32 6.23 -4.02
C HIS A 158 -17.49 7.45 -4.38
N GLN A 159 -18.18 8.50 -4.86
CA GLN A 159 -17.53 9.78 -5.04
C GLN A 159 -17.33 10.44 -3.68
N MET A 160 -16.09 10.78 -3.35
CA MET A 160 -15.73 11.46 -2.11
C MET A 160 -14.75 12.60 -2.44
N GLN A 161 -14.82 13.67 -1.67
CA GLN A 161 -13.91 14.80 -1.77
C GLN A 161 -12.92 14.76 -0.60
N LEU A 162 -11.64 15.03 -0.89
CA LEU A 162 -10.67 15.24 0.17
C LEU A 162 -10.92 16.62 0.79
N VAL A 163 -11.25 16.65 2.09
CA VAL A 163 -11.44 17.92 2.81
C VAL A 163 -10.10 18.61 3.05
N GLU A 164 -9.13 17.90 3.61
CA GLU A 164 -7.76 18.38 3.82
C GLU A 164 -6.78 17.20 3.97
N PRO A 165 -5.48 17.38 3.66
CA PRO A 165 -4.45 16.41 4.00
C PRO A 165 -4.29 16.25 5.52
N SER A 166 -3.86 15.07 5.97
CA SER A 166 -3.57 14.85 7.39
C SER A 166 -2.48 15.80 7.88
N VAL A 167 -2.71 16.46 9.01
CA VAL A 167 -1.68 17.26 9.70
C VAL A 167 -0.46 16.42 10.07
N HIS A 168 -0.60 15.10 10.21
CA HIS A 168 0.50 14.20 10.54
C HIS A 168 1.33 13.77 9.32
N ALA A 169 0.91 14.12 8.09
CA ALA A 169 1.65 13.76 6.87
C ALA A 169 3.01 14.48 6.84
N PRO A 170 4.13 13.74 6.80
CA PRO A 170 5.46 14.34 6.73
C PRO A 170 5.67 15.15 5.44
N ARG A 171 6.42 16.25 5.55
CA ARG A 171 6.79 17.13 4.43
C ARG A 171 8.04 17.93 4.78
N PRO A 172 8.78 18.48 3.79
CA PRO A 172 9.95 19.31 4.05
C PRO A 172 9.62 20.48 4.99
N ASP A 173 10.59 20.85 5.84
CA ASP A 173 10.49 21.97 6.77
C ASP A 173 9.27 21.94 7.73
N TYR A 174 8.75 20.74 8.00
CA TYR A 174 7.60 20.53 8.86
C TYR A 174 7.84 19.37 9.83
N THR A 175 7.57 19.63 11.10
CA THR A 175 7.54 18.58 12.14
C THR A 175 6.08 18.22 12.43
N PRO A 176 5.62 17.00 12.06
CA PRO A 176 4.28 16.54 12.41
C PRO A 176 4.03 16.63 13.93
N PRO A 177 2.83 17.06 14.36
CA PRO A 177 2.49 17.05 15.78
C PRO A 177 2.42 15.60 16.29
N VAL A 178 2.74 15.44 17.57
CA VAL A 178 2.63 14.14 18.26
C VAL A 178 1.17 13.70 18.26
N PRO A 179 0.85 12.46 17.85
CA PRO A 179 -0.51 11.95 17.91
C PRO A 179 -1.08 11.97 19.32
N THR A 180 -2.30 12.48 19.49
CA THR A 180 -2.94 12.67 20.81
C THR A 180 -2.97 11.40 21.66
N TRP A 181 -3.13 10.22 21.05
CA TRP A 181 -3.16 8.98 21.81
C TRP A 181 -1.86 8.69 22.56
N LYS A 182 -0.70 9.19 22.10
CA LYS A 182 0.58 9.04 22.81
C LYS A 182 0.59 9.81 24.13
N THR A 183 -0.30 10.80 24.33
CA THR A 183 -0.38 11.55 25.60
C THR A 183 -1.26 10.88 26.65
N PHE A 184 -2.03 9.85 26.27
CA PHE A 184 -2.92 9.15 27.19
C PHE A 184 -2.10 8.41 28.25
N GLU A 185 -2.56 8.47 29.51
CA GLU A 185 -1.88 7.89 30.66
C GLU A 185 -1.55 6.41 30.46
N ALA A 186 -2.47 5.67 29.82
CA ALA A 186 -2.34 4.24 29.54
C ALA A 186 -1.14 3.84 28.67
N PHE A 187 -0.49 4.79 27.97
CA PHE A 187 0.63 4.48 27.07
C PHE A 187 1.95 5.14 27.48
N ARG A 188 1.95 6.05 28.46
CA ARG A 188 3.09 6.95 28.75
C ARG A 188 4.37 6.20 29.14
N ASP A 189 4.23 5.12 29.91
CA ASP A 189 5.33 4.26 30.36
C ASP A 189 5.84 3.33 29.25
N ALA A 190 4.98 3.00 28.28
CA ALA A 190 5.29 2.14 27.13
C ALA A 190 5.90 2.88 25.93
N LEU A 191 5.84 4.21 25.89
CA LEU A 191 6.41 4.99 24.79
C LEU A 191 7.93 4.80 24.68
N PRO A 192 8.50 4.80 23.46
CA PRO A 192 9.95 4.80 23.28
C PRO A 192 10.55 6.11 23.81
N ALA A 193 11.84 6.09 24.20
CA ALA A 193 12.50 7.25 24.80
C ALA A 193 12.38 8.55 23.96
N ARG A 194 12.41 8.43 22.62
CA ARG A 194 12.23 9.55 21.69
C ARG A 194 10.87 10.24 21.77
N ASP A 195 9.84 9.54 22.26
CA ASP A 195 8.47 10.05 22.36
C ASP A 195 8.11 10.45 23.81
N ARG A 196 8.97 10.16 24.79
CA ARG A 196 8.75 10.51 26.20
C ARG A 196 9.05 12.00 26.40
N GLY A 197 8.03 12.79 26.74
CA GLY A 197 8.15 14.23 27.04
C GLY A 197 7.73 15.17 25.90
N ALA A 198 7.15 14.63 24.83
CA ALA A 198 6.66 15.42 23.69
C ALA A 198 5.21 15.92 23.85
N GLY A 199 4.70 15.98 25.09
CA GLY A 199 3.33 16.40 25.43
C GLY A 199 3.27 17.29 26.66
#